data_AF-A0A9Q4PRE4-F1
#
_entry.id   AF-A0A9Q4PRE4-F1
#
_cell.length_a   1.000
_cell.length_b   1.000
_cell.length_c   1.000
_cell.angle_alpha   90.00
_cell.angle_beta   90.00
_cell.angle_gamma   90.00
#
_symmetry.space_group_name_H-M   'P 1'
#
loop_
_entity.id
_entity.type
_entity.pdbx_description
1 polymer ?
#
loop_
_entity_poly.entity_id
_entity_poly.type
_entity_poly.pdbx_seq_one_letter_code
_entity_poly.pdbx_strand_id
1 'polypeptide(L)'
;MTVEYALNFIKNELSFRAKRDIVEKYNALDSEIKDFEFKRGDEFYRHPFSLIDESSIIERLYTQMLTICVSQVPIKLLVKKGSGEDIIRNFNKDLDIKKPKEIEIGGDIELDEPLALASVYDTLDSFGLSEFKDNARDILNEYERSVVIPDGKDISNLAFRFSPDKSSWHSSYQSGDNYFSIYQFDSWSQPIPLISGNGGGASNLTDLKDFPKTHQKGKILVSTGLRLEWADMPKVANNTNTTNEPNITPTSSTLREITYSEGLELSDDTFILLKLTKNETLKIKQSSNFEVLMKEKVEYKFIVELNSFSLGFDTNLTLMHNNPSFEKIENSTHATFNMIRLDAGIILVYNINYGSY
;
A
#
# COMPACT_ATOMS: atom_id res chain seq x y z
N MET A 1 21.91 11.64 -2.02
CA MET A 1 22.48 12.44 -3.13
C MET A 1 21.85 13.83 -3.24
N THR A 2 22.68 14.88 -3.36
CA THR A 2 22.25 16.28 -3.65
C THR A 2 22.35 16.59 -5.14
N VAL A 3 21.68 17.66 -5.57
CA VAL A 3 21.70 18.15 -6.96
C VAL A 3 23.09 18.60 -7.38
N GLU A 4 23.80 19.30 -6.51
CA GLU A 4 25.18 19.76 -6.77
C GLU A 4 26.14 18.60 -6.99
N TYR A 5 25.98 17.52 -6.21
CA TYR A 5 26.77 16.31 -6.40
C TYR A 5 26.51 15.68 -7.78
N ALA A 6 25.24 15.54 -8.18
CA ALA A 6 24.86 14.98 -9.47
C ALA A 6 25.40 15.83 -10.64
N LEU A 7 25.28 17.16 -10.54
CA LEU A 7 25.82 18.10 -11.54
C LEU A 7 27.32 17.96 -11.71
N ASN A 8 28.07 17.95 -10.59
CA ASN A 8 29.52 17.82 -10.61
C ASN A 8 29.95 16.46 -11.19
N PHE A 9 29.24 15.38 -10.85
CA PHE A 9 29.49 14.06 -11.40
C PHE A 9 29.35 14.05 -12.93
N ILE A 10 28.22 14.53 -13.46
CA ILE A 10 27.95 14.56 -14.90
C ILE A 10 28.98 15.42 -15.63
N LYS A 11 29.28 16.62 -15.10
CA LYS A 11 30.27 17.52 -15.70
C LYS A 11 31.67 16.93 -15.74
N ASN A 12 32.09 16.27 -14.67
CA ASN A 12 33.40 15.62 -14.61
C ASN A 12 33.51 14.50 -15.64
N GLU A 13 32.45 13.72 -15.83
CA GLU A 13 32.42 12.66 -16.84
C GLU A 13 32.47 13.22 -18.26
N LEU A 14 31.67 14.24 -18.57
CA LEU A 14 31.71 14.93 -19.85
C LEU A 14 33.10 15.53 -20.14
N SER A 15 33.72 16.14 -19.12
CA SER A 15 35.06 16.74 -19.22
C SER A 15 36.13 15.67 -19.44
N PHE A 16 36.08 14.57 -18.67
CA PHE A 16 36.98 13.43 -18.82
C PHE A 16 36.91 12.84 -20.23
N ARG A 17 35.69 12.65 -20.76
CA ARG A 17 35.49 12.12 -22.11
C ARG A 17 35.95 13.09 -23.19
N ALA A 18 35.58 14.37 -23.08
CA ALA A 18 36.02 15.40 -24.01
C ALA A 18 37.55 15.48 -24.06
N LYS A 19 38.20 15.44 -22.90
CA LYS A 19 39.66 15.40 -22.79
C LYS A 19 40.24 14.19 -23.50
N ARG A 20 39.71 12.98 -23.26
CA ARG A 20 40.17 11.76 -23.91
C ARG A 20 40.06 11.84 -25.44
N ASP A 21 38.92 12.26 -25.96
CA ASP A 21 38.69 12.38 -27.40
C ASP A 21 39.59 13.44 -28.04
N ILE A 22 39.89 14.53 -27.33
CA ILE A 22 40.87 15.55 -27.74
C ILE A 22 42.29 14.98 -27.79
N VAL A 23 42.71 14.25 -26.74
CA VAL A 23 44.03 13.60 -26.68
C VAL A 23 44.17 12.61 -27.83
N GLU A 24 43.18 11.75 -28.05
CA GLU A 24 43.20 10.76 -29.14
C GLU A 24 43.27 11.42 -30.52
N LYS A 25 42.55 12.51 -30.72
CA LYS A 25 42.46 13.18 -32.02
C LYS A 25 43.67 14.07 -32.35
N TYR A 26 44.24 14.76 -31.36
CA TYR A 26 45.26 15.79 -31.55
C TYR A 26 46.62 15.47 -30.91
N ASN A 27 46.74 14.31 -30.25
CA ASN A 27 47.90 13.96 -29.40
C ASN A 27 48.25 15.12 -28.45
N ALA A 28 47.21 15.69 -27.83
CA ALA A 28 47.29 16.86 -26.96
C ALA A 28 47.92 16.53 -25.61
N LEU A 29 48.71 17.45 -25.07
CA LEU A 29 49.16 17.42 -23.68
C LEU A 29 48.07 17.95 -22.76
N ASP A 30 48.01 17.46 -21.52
CA ASP A 30 47.03 17.91 -20.52
C ASP A 30 47.00 19.43 -20.33
N SER A 31 48.16 20.09 -20.39
CA SER A 31 48.28 21.56 -20.26
C SER A 31 47.67 22.34 -21.42
N GLU A 32 47.44 21.70 -22.56
CA GLU A 32 46.87 22.30 -23.77
C GLU A 32 45.33 22.15 -23.82
N ILE A 33 44.77 21.44 -22.85
CA ILE A 33 43.34 21.16 -22.74
C ILE A 33 42.80 21.89 -21.52
N LYS A 34 41.77 22.71 -21.74
CA LYS A 34 41.02 23.37 -20.66
C LYS A 34 39.56 23.02 -20.80
N ASP A 35 39.06 22.23 -19.86
CA ASP A 35 37.70 21.69 -19.84
C ASP A 35 37.34 20.98 -21.16
N PHE A 36 36.63 21.68 -22.05
CA PHE A 36 36.16 21.16 -23.34
C PHE A 36 36.91 21.72 -24.55
N GLU A 37 37.95 22.53 -24.31
CA GLU A 37 38.67 23.26 -25.35
C GLU A 37 40.15 22.82 -25.42
N PHE A 38 40.64 22.67 -26.64
CA PHE A 38 42.04 22.44 -26.96
C PHE A 38 42.61 23.64 -27.70
N LYS A 39 43.81 24.06 -27.32
CA LYS A 39 44.54 25.11 -28.02
C LYS A 39 46.04 24.82 -28.08
N ARG A 40 46.60 24.78 -29.30
CA ARG A 40 48.04 24.64 -29.56
C ARG A 40 48.45 25.56 -30.71
N GLY A 41 49.17 26.64 -30.41
CA GLY A 41 49.46 27.67 -31.41
C GLY A 41 48.16 28.25 -31.98
N ASP A 42 47.98 28.13 -33.30
CA ASP A 42 46.78 28.57 -34.02
C ASP A 42 45.69 27.49 -34.12
N GLU A 43 45.98 26.24 -33.73
CA GLU A 43 44.98 25.18 -33.69
C GLU A 43 44.05 25.37 -32.48
N PHE A 44 42.75 25.43 -32.76
CA PHE A 44 41.70 25.50 -31.76
C PHE A 44 40.62 24.46 -32.07
N TYR A 45 40.25 23.69 -31.05
CA TYR A 45 39.13 22.77 -31.12
C TYR A 45 38.28 22.89 -29.86
N ARG A 46 36.97 22.95 -30.05
CA ARG A 46 35.99 23.01 -28.96
C ARG A 46 35.08 21.79 -29.08
N HIS A 47 35.10 20.93 -28.05
CA HIS A 47 34.31 19.71 -28.02
C HIS A 47 32.81 20.03 -28.01
N PRO A 48 31.94 19.25 -28.68
CA PRO A 48 30.48 19.48 -28.69
C PRO A 48 29.85 19.60 -27.29
N PHE A 49 30.38 18.87 -26.30
CA PHE A 49 29.92 18.95 -24.91
C PHE A 49 30.09 20.34 -24.27
N SER A 50 30.90 21.22 -24.84
CA SER A 50 31.01 22.63 -24.42
C SER A 50 29.75 23.47 -24.63
N LEU A 51 28.75 22.94 -25.34
CA LEU A 51 27.44 23.54 -25.53
C LEU A 51 26.42 23.07 -24.48
N ILE A 52 26.75 22.04 -23.69
CA ILE A 52 25.89 21.54 -22.61
C ILE A 52 26.13 22.43 -21.39
N ASP A 53 25.15 23.22 -21.02
CA ASP A 53 25.16 24.04 -19.81
C ASP A 53 24.49 23.33 -18.62
N GLU A 54 24.62 23.91 -17.42
CA GLU A 54 23.99 23.37 -16.21
C GLU A 54 22.47 23.26 -16.36
N SER A 55 21.83 24.25 -16.98
CA SER A 55 20.39 24.26 -17.19
C SER A 55 19.94 23.06 -18.02
N SER A 56 20.66 22.72 -19.08
CA SER A 56 20.41 21.56 -19.93
C SER A 56 20.57 20.24 -19.16
N ILE A 57 21.53 20.17 -18.24
CA ILE A 57 21.73 19.00 -17.37
C ILE A 57 20.58 18.88 -16.37
N ILE A 58 20.20 19.98 -15.71
CA ILE A 58 19.11 20.00 -14.73
C ILE A 58 17.77 19.63 -15.38
N GLU A 59 17.46 20.19 -16.54
CA GLU A 59 16.21 19.91 -17.27
C GLU A 59 16.10 18.43 -17.64
N ARG A 60 17.20 17.84 -18.13
CA ARG A 60 17.24 16.41 -18.44
C ARG A 60 17.19 15.54 -17.21
N LEU A 61 17.95 15.87 -16.16
CA LEU A 61 17.92 15.14 -14.91
C LEU A 61 16.50 15.14 -14.33
N TYR A 62 15.82 16.29 -14.31
CA TYR A 62 14.42 16.41 -13.89
C TYR A 62 13.49 15.54 -14.73
N THR A 63 13.65 15.56 -16.06
CA THR A 63 12.83 14.75 -16.98
C THR A 63 13.06 13.24 -16.78
N GLN A 64 14.30 12.81 -16.59
CA GLN A 64 14.63 11.42 -16.30
C GLN A 64 14.12 10.98 -14.93
N MET A 65 14.28 11.83 -13.92
CA MET A 65 13.73 11.61 -12.59
C MET A 65 12.21 11.40 -12.66
N LEU A 66 11.48 12.33 -13.29
CA LEU A 66 10.03 12.19 -13.49
C LEU A 66 9.67 10.87 -14.19
N THR A 67 10.39 10.51 -15.24
CA THR A 67 10.16 9.28 -16.02
C THR A 67 10.39 8.03 -15.15
N ILE A 68 11.49 8.02 -14.39
CA ILE A 68 11.80 6.95 -13.44
C ILE A 68 10.72 6.87 -12.38
N CYS A 69 10.27 7.99 -11.78
CA CYS A 69 9.17 7.98 -10.80
C CYS A 69 7.84 7.46 -11.32
N VAL A 70 7.55 7.69 -12.60
CA VAL A 70 6.32 7.19 -13.24
C VAL A 70 6.40 5.68 -13.47
N SER A 71 7.59 5.20 -13.85
CA SER A 71 7.83 3.79 -14.20
C SER A 71 8.19 2.92 -13.00
N GLN A 72 8.77 3.51 -11.97
CA GLN A 72 9.26 2.91 -10.73
C GLN A 72 8.83 3.81 -9.58
N VAL A 73 8.28 3.26 -8.50
CA VAL A 73 7.69 4.07 -7.43
C VAL A 73 8.70 4.28 -6.30
N PRO A 74 9.24 5.50 -6.09
CA PRO A 74 10.15 5.78 -4.99
C PRO A 74 9.39 6.03 -3.70
N ILE A 75 9.94 5.56 -2.58
CA ILE A 75 9.32 5.74 -1.26
C ILE A 75 9.19 7.23 -0.93
N LYS A 76 10.21 8.04 -1.27
CA LYS A 76 10.20 9.49 -1.02
C LYS A 76 9.12 10.28 -1.78
N LEU A 77 8.54 9.72 -2.85
CA LEU A 77 7.44 10.36 -3.58
C LEU A 77 6.07 9.76 -3.28
N LEU A 78 6.00 8.72 -2.45
CA LEU A 78 4.73 8.21 -1.96
C LEU A 78 4.15 9.19 -0.94
N VAL A 79 2.93 9.65 -1.21
CA VAL A 79 2.18 10.52 -0.30
C VAL A 79 0.81 9.94 -0.05
N LYS A 80 0.23 10.25 1.12
CA LYS A 80 -1.14 9.82 1.43
C LYS A 80 -2.12 10.47 0.47
N LYS A 81 -3.07 9.68 -0.02
CA LYS A 81 -4.15 10.15 -0.88
C LYS A 81 -4.89 11.34 -0.25
N GLY A 82 -5.03 12.42 -1.01
CA GLY A 82 -5.67 13.66 -0.55
C GLY A 82 -4.80 14.57 0.32
N SER A 83 -3.47 14.39 0.34
CA SER A 83 -2.54 15.26 1.07
C SER A 83 -2.44 16.70 0.55
N GLY A 84 -3.01 17.00 -0.62
CA GLY A 84 -2.93 18.32 -1.26
C GLY A 84 -1.64 18.55 -2.06
N GLU A 85 -0.82 17.51 -2.22
CA GLU A 85 0.38 17.54 -3.06
C GLU A 85 0.01 17.50 -4.55
N ASP A 86 0.89 18.02 -5.42
CA ASP A 86 0.74 17.87 -6.87
C ASP A 86 1.03 16.41 -7.25
N ILE A 87 0.10 15.74 -7.92
CA ILE A 87 0.15 14.28 -8.12
C ILE A 87 0.51 13.96 -9.56
N ILE A 88 1.56 13.15 -9.75
CA ILE A 88 1.88 12.55 -11.05
C ILE A 88 0.82 11.51 -11.40
N ARG A 89 0.55 10.59 -10.46
CA ARG A 89 -0.31 9.43 -10.70
C ARG A 89 -0.89 8.89 -9.39
N ASN A 90 -2.12 8.41 -9.45
CA ASN A 90 -2.73 7.62 -8.38
C ASN A 90 -2.04 6.25 -8.30
N PHE A 91 -1.47 5.89 -7.14
CA PHE A 91 -0.81 4.59 -6.96
C PHE A 91 -1.81 3.52 -6.50
N ASN A 92 -2.50 3.76 -5.39
CA ASN A 92 -3.56 2.88 -4.87
C ASN A 92 -4.63 3.67 -4.09
N LYS A 93 -5.40 2.97 -3.23
CA LYS A 93 -6.48 3.59 -2.42
C LYS A 93 -5.96 4.50 -1.30
N ASP A 94 -4.73 4.26 -0.83
CA ASP A 94 -4.13 4.91 0.34
C ASP A 94 -3.02 5.91 -0.06
N LEU A 95 -2.37 5.68 -1.21
CA LEU A 95 -1.19 6.41 -1.65
C LEU A 95 -1.30 6.92 -3.09
N ASP A 96 -0.73 8.10 -3.31
CA ASP A 96 -0.49 8.71 -4.62
C ASP A 96 1.01 8.95 -4.80
N ILE A 97 1.47 9.05 -6.06
CA ILE A 97 2.84 9.44 -6.40
C ILE A 97 2.84 10.95 -6.59
N LYS A 98 3.44 11.70 -5.67
CA LYS A 98 3.59 13.15 -5.83
C LYS A 98 4.59 13.47 -6.95
N LYS A 99 4.41 14.64 -7.56
CA LYS A 99 5.38 15.22 -8.48
C LYS A 99 6.60 15.67 -7.68
N PRO A 100 7.83 15.26 -8.06
CA PRO A 100 9.02 15.80 -7.46
C PRO A 100 9.05 17.31 -7.74
N LYS A 101 9.47 18.06 -6.73
CA LYS A 101 9.72 19.48 -6.88
C LYS A 101 10.74 19.74 -7.99
N GLU A 102 10.65 20.93 -8.56
CA GLU A 102 11.67 21.41 -9.47
C GLU A 102 13.04 21.39 -8.79
N ILE A 103 14.06 21.03 -9.56
CA ILE A 103 15.40 20.81 -9.04
C ILE A 103 16.07 22.16 -8.79
N GLU A 104 16.57 22.35 -7.57
CA GLU A 104 17.34 23.52 -7.18
C GLU A 104 18.78 23.14 -6.86
N ILE A 105 19.75 23.94 -7.33
CA ILE A 105 21.17 23.72 -7.05
C ILE A 105 21.41 23.80 -5.54
N GLY A 106 22.09 22.80 -5.00
CA GLY A 106 22.32 22.64 -3.55
C GLY A 106 21.18 21.97 -2.78
N GLY A 107 20.03 21.73 -3.43
CA GLY A 107 18.93 20.98 -2.85
C GLY A 107 19.14 19.46 -2.85
N ASP A 108 18.32 18.77 -2.07
CA ASP A 108 18.21 17.31 -2.14
C ASP A 108 17.38 16.89 -3.35
N ILE A 109 17.78 15.78 -3.97
CA ILE A 109 17.01 15.16 -5.03
C ILE A 109 15.82 14.43 -4.38
N GLU A 110 14.58 14.80 -4.75
CA GLU A 110 13.36 14.14 -4.27
C GLU A 110 13.14 12.75 -4.91
N LEU A 111 14.07 11.82 -4.64
CA LEU A 111 14.03 10.41 -5.06
C LEU A 111 14.94 9.56 -4.16
N ASP A 112 14.74 8.24 -4.23
CA ASP A 112 15.65 7.29 -3.60
C ASP A 112 17.01 7.30 -4.30
N GLU A 113 18.07 7.06 -3.54
CA GLU A 113 19.45 7.23 -4.01
C GLU A 113 19.83 6.33 -5.21
N PRO A 114 19.44 5.04 -5.27
CA PRO A 114 19.69 4.21 -6.45
C PRO A 114 18.99 4.75 -7.70
N LEU A 115 17.74 5.22 -7.55
CA LEU A 115 16.98 5.79 -8.67
C LEU A 115 17.55 7.15 -9.12
N ALA A 116 18.06 7.96 -8.19
CA ALA A 116 18.76 9.19 -8.51
C ALA A 116 20.03 8.89 -9.32
N LEU A 117 20.79 7.86 -8.93
CA LEU A 117 21.97 7.44 -9.66
C LEU A 117 21.64 6.87 -11.05
N ALA A 118 20.56 6.08 -11.18
CA ALA A 118 20.05 5.65 -12.48
C ALA A 118 19.67 6.84 -13.37
N SER A 119 19.00 7.85 -12.82
CA SER A 119 18.64 9.09 -13.54
C SER A 119 19.87 9.82 -14.06
N VAL A 120 20.96 9.85 -13.29
CA VAL A 120 22.25 10.43 -13.71
C VAL A 120 22.83 9.66 -14.90
N TYR A 121 22.85 8.33 -14.85
CA TYR A 121 23.39 7.51 -15.94
C TYR A 121 22.55 7.56 -17.22
N ASP A 122 21.22 7.54 -17.12
CA ASP A 122 20.33 7.75 -18.28
C ASP A 122 20.49 9.16 -18.86
N THR A 123 20.74 10.16 -18.01
CA THR A 123 21.07 11.52 -18.46
C THR A 123 22.39 11.53 -19.25
N LEU A 124 23.43 10.84 -18.79
CA LEU A 124 24.71 10.70 -19.50
C LEU A 124 24.55 9.98 -20.85
N ASP A 125 23.79 8.88 -20.91
CA ASP A 125 23.47 8.19 -22.17
C ASP A 125 22.77 9.14 -23.15
N SER A 126 21.78 9.90 -22.67
CA SER A 126 21.06 10.86 -23.50
C SER A 126 21.95 11.97 -24.08
N PHE A 127 23.08 12.27 -23.42
CA PHE A 127 24.11 13.19 -23.92
C PHE A 127 25.10 12.54 -24.89
N GLY A 128 24.93 11.26 -25.22
CA GLY A 128 25.71 10.52 -26.20
C GLY A 128 26.74 9.56 -25.59
N LEU A 129 26.69 9.29 -24.28
CA LEU A 129 27.60 8.37 -23.59
C LEU A 129 26.94 7.02 -23.33
N SER A 130 26.73 6.25 -24.40
CA SER A 130 25.94 5.00 -24.35
C SER A 130 26.51 3.87 -23.49
N GLU A 131 27.76 3.97 -23.05
CA GLU A 131 28.39 3.00 -22.13
C GLU A 131 27.75 2.98 -20.74
N PHE A 132 27.02 4.03 -20.36
CA PHE A 132 26.32 4.11 -19.07
C PHE A 132 24.95 3.42 -19.05
N LYS A 133 24.44 3.03 -20.22
CA LYS A 133 23.13 2.40 -20.35
C LYS A 133 22.98 1.12 -19.53
N ASP A 134 24.02 0.27 -19.54
CA ASP A 134 24.00 -0.98 -18.77
C ASP A 134 24.09 -0.71 -17.26
N ASN A 135 24.83 0.33 -16.83
CA ASN A 135 24.93 0.70 -15.42
C ASN A 135 23.59 1.19 -14.85
N ALA A 136 22.87 2.04 -15.60
CA ALA A 136 21.53 2.48 -15.21
C ALA A 136 20.60 1.26 -15.05
N ARG A 137 20.59 0.36 -16.04
CA ARG A 137 19.77 -0.86 -16.01
C ARG A 137 20.13 -1.76 -14.83
N ASP A 138 21.40 -1.96 -14.55
CA ASP A 138 21.84 -2.84 -13.47
C ASP A 138 21.44 -2.28 -12.10
N ILE A 139 21.57 -0.97 -11.90
CA ILE A 139 21.08 -0.29 -10.69
C ILE A 139 19.57 -0.41 -10.57
N LEU A 140 18.82 -0.22 -11.66
CA LEU A 140 17.37 -0.37 -11.65
C LEU A 140 16.93 -1.81 -11.36
N ASN A 141 17.63 -2.81 -11.91
CA ASN A 141 17.37 -4.22 -11.62
C ASN A 141 17.67 -4.57 -10.16
N GLU A 142 18.76 -4.04 -9.60
CA GLU A 142 19.10 -4.22 -8.19
C GLU A 142 18.09 -3.50 -7.28
N TYR A 143 17.68 -2.29 -7.68
CA TYR A 143 16.64 -1.53 -7.00
C TYR A 143 15.32 -2.30 -7.03
N GLU A 144 14.85 -2.78 -8.19
CA GLU A 144 13.63 -3.59 -8.29
C GLU A 144 13.66 -4.83 -7.39
N ARG A 145 14.83 -5.49 -7.26
CA ARG A 145 15.02 -6.63 -6.35
C ARG A 145 15.04 -6.25 -4.86
N SER A 146 15.44 -5.02 -4.54
CA SER A 146 15.58 -4.52 -3.16
C SER A 146 14.42 -3.64 -2.70
N VAL A 147 13.57 -3.20 -3.63
CA VAL A 147 12.31 -2.51 -3.36
C VAL A 147 11.33 -3.53 -2.81
N VAL A 148 11.36 -3.65 -1.49
CA VAL A 148 10.19 -4.08 -0.73
C VAL A 148 9.24 -2.90 -0.75
N ILE A 149 8.37 -2.83 -1.77
CA ILE A 149 7.11 -2.11 -1.58
C ILE A 149 6.50 -2.77 -0.35
N PRO A 150 6.16 -2.03 0.73
CA PRO A 150 5.49 -2.63 1.85
C PRO A 150 4.28 -3.35 1.30
N ASP A 151 4.30 -4.69 1.36
CA ASP A 151 3.05 -5.40 1.14
C ASP A 151 2.12 -4.84 2.21
N GLY A 152 0.88 -4.51 1.85
CA GLY A 152 -0.13 -4.15 2.84
C GLY A 152 -0.35 -5.26 3.88
N LYS A 153 0.30 -6.42 3.70
CA LYS A 153 0.42 -7.53 4.63
C LYS A 153 1.59 -7.47 5.60
N ASP A 154 2.69 -6.76 5.34
CA ASP A 154 3.87 -6.74 6.25
C ASP A 154 3.70 -5.80 7.46
N ILE A 155 2.63 -5.01 7.46
CA ILE A 155 2.10 -4.36 8.67
C ILE A 155 1.62 -5.38 9.71
N SER A 156 1.46 -6.66 9.35
CA SER A 156 1.11 -7.74 10.28
C SER A 156 2.20 -8.06 11.30
N ASN A 157 3.46 -7.70 11.02
CA ASN A 157 4.58 -7.87 11.95
C ASN A 157 4.76 -6.69 12.92
N LEU A 158 3.98 -5.62 12.76
CA LEU A 158 3.92 -4.51 13.71
C LEU A 158 3.03 -4.88 14.90
N ALA A 159 3.64 -5.49 15.90
CA ALA A 159 3.02 -5.69 17.21
C ALA A 159 3.44 -4.59 18.18
N PHE A 160 2.49 -4.10 18.99
CA PHE A 160 2.75 -3.14 20.05
C PHE A 160 2.60 -3.84 21.40
N ARG A 161 3.56 -3.62 22.29
CA ARG A 161 3.42 -3.99 23.70
C ARG A 161 3.54 -2.77 24.60
N PHE A 162 2.74 -2.76 25.66
CA PHE A 162 2.68 -1.70 26.66
C PHE A 162 3.18 -2.23 28.00
N SER A 163 3.78 -1.35 28.82
CA SER A 163 4.32 -1.76 30.13
C SER A 163 3.16 -2.17 31.03
N PRO A 164 3.06 -3.46 31.42
CA PRO A 164 1.90 -3.93 32.19
C PRO A 164 1.99 -3.57 33.67
N ASP A 165 3.20 -3.51 34.22
CA ASP A 165 3.48 -3.38 35.66
C ASP A 165 4.14 -2.06 36.03
N LYS A 166 4.59 -1.27 35.04
CA LYS A 166 5.33 -0.02 35.25
C LYS A 166 6.52 -0.24 36.21
N SER A 167 7.19 -1.39 36.12
CA SER A 167 8.36 -1.66 36.94
C SER A 167 9.41 -2.47 36.18
N SER A 168 10.63 -1.93 36.07
CA SER A 168 11.84 -2.65 35.63
C SER A 168 11.79 -3.30 34.24
N TRP A 169 11.53 -2.50 33.19
CA TRP A 169 11.38 -3.02 31.83
C TRP A 169 12.61 -2.87 30.92
N HIS A 170 13.49 -1.91 31.21
CA HIS A 170 14.78 -1.69 30.51
C HIS A 170 15.73 -0.82 31.37
N SER A 171 17.02 -0.75 31.02
CA SER A 171 18.05 0.01 31.76
C SER A 171 17.90 1.54 31.70
N SER A 172 17.17 2.06 30.71
CA SER A 172 16.85 3.49 30.53
C SER A 172 15.50 3.91 31.12
N TYR A 173 14.82 3.00 31.81
CA TYR A 173 13.50 3.19 32.41
C TYR A 173 13.49 4.28 33.50
N GLN A 174 12.52 5.18 33.47
CA GLN A 174 12.20 6.08 34.58
C GLN A 174 10.90 5.65 35.26
N SER A 175 10.92 5.57 36.59
CA SER A 175 9.77 5.12 37.38
C SER A 175 8.57 6.04 37.20
N GLY A 176 7.46 5.50 36.72
CA GLY A 176 6.18 6.22 36.55
C GLY A 176 5.80 6.57 35.11
N ASP A 177 6.72 6.42 34.15
CA ASP A 177 6.46 6.71 32.74
C ASP A 177 5.78 5.54 32.02
N ASN A 178 4.87 5.86 31.10
CA ASN A 178 4.29 4.85 30.21
C ASN A 178 5.19 4.69 28.99
N TYR A 179 5.54 3.45 28.68
CA TYR A 179 6.36 3.12 27.51
C TYR A 179 5.60 2.17 26.60
N PHE A 180 5.88 2.25 25.31
CA PHE A 180 5.56 1.20 24.37
C PHE A 180 6.81 0.78 23.59
N SER A 181 6.80 -0.43 23.07
CA SER A 181 7.85 -0.96 22.21
C SER A 181 7.20 -1.57 20.99
N ILE A 182 7.88 -1.43 19.85
CA ILE A 182 7.41 -1.87 18.55
C ILE A 182 8.16 -3.16 18.22
N TYR A 183 7.45 -4.23 17.89
CA TYR A 183 8.07 -5.41 17.30
C TYR A 183 8.28 -5.15 15.81
N GLN A 184 9.51 -5.28 15.35
CA GLN A 184 9.87 -5.15 13.95
C GLN A 184 11.10 -6.02 13.64
N PHE A 185 11.12 -6.68 12.48
CA PHE A 185 12.25 -7.49 12.04
C PHE A 185 12.73 -8.50 13.10
N ASP A 186 11.79 -9.27 13.65
CA ASP A 186 12.00 -10.28 14.70
C ASP A 186 12.58 -9.77 16.03
N SER A 187 12.61 -8.46 16.27
CA SER A 187 13.13 -7.87 17.50
C SER A 187 12.24 -6.76 18.06
N TRP A 188 12.27 -6.60 19.38
CA TRP A 188 11.60 -5.47 20.03
C TRP A 188 12.48 -4.23 19.98
N SER A 189 11.92 -3.10 19.54
CA SER A 189 12.58 -1.81 19.57
C SER A 189 12.92 -1.39 21.01
N GLN A 190 13.84 -0.43 21.14
CA GLN A 190 14.03 0.29 22.40
C GLN A 190 12.69 0.88 22.88
N PRO A 191 12.43 0.93 24.21
CA PRO A 191 11.20 1.47 24.75
C PRO A 191 11.08 2.96 24.42
N ILE A 192 9.95 3.33 23.83
CA ILE A 192 9.62 4.70 23.46
C ILE A 192 8.70 5.26 24.56
N PRO A 193 9.10 6.35 25.25
CA PRO A 193 8.21 6.99 26.21
C PRO A 193 6.99 7.52 25.46
N LEU A 194 5.80 7.12 25.90
CA LEU A 194 4.57 7.77 25.48
C LEU A 194 4.59 9.17 26.09
N ILE A 195 4.94 10.19 25.30
CA ILE A 195 4.92 11.57 25.76
C ILE A 195 3.45 11.94 26.00
N SER A 196 3.03 11.73 27.23
CA SER A 196 1.96 12.48 27.89
C SER A 196 2.14 12.34 29.39
N GLY A 197 3.17 13.02 29.89
CA GLY A 197 2.92 13.79 31.10
C GLY A 197 1.76 14.74 30.79
N ASN A 198 0.56 14.38 31.25
CA ASN A 198 -0.65 15.23 31.35
C ASN A 198 -1.50 15.52 30.09
N GLY A 199 -1.81 14.55 29.21
CA GLY A 199 -2.78 14.79 28.12
C GLY A 199 -3.57 13.55 27.70
N GLY A 200 -4.88 13.55 27.96
CA GLY A 200 -5.77 12.39 27.79
C GLY A 200 -5.99 11.95 26.34
N GLY A 201 -5.43 10.79 25.99
CA GLY A 201 -5.78 10.03 24.78
C GLY A 201 -6.79 8.93 25.05
N ALA A 202 -7.54 8.56 24.02
CA ALA A 202 -8.54 7.49 23.99
C ALA A 202 -7.97 6.15 24.48
N SER A 203 -8.64 5.52 25.45
CA SER A 203 -8.16 4.26 26.06
C SER A 203 -8.63 3.04 25.26
N ASN A 204 -9.76 3.16 24.55
CA ASN A 204 -10.41 2.10 23.78
C ASN A 204 -10.89 2.62 22.40
N LEU A 205 -11.22 1.71 21.48
CA LEU A 205 -11.76 2.05 20.13
C LEU A 205 -13.01 2.94 20.21
N THR A 206 -13.85 2.75 21.24
CA THR A 206 -15.05 3.57 21.51
C THR A 206 -14.77 4.97 22.02
N ASP A 207 -13.52 5.25 22.41
CA ASP A 207 -13.09 6.55 22.92
C ASP A 207 -12.57 7.44 21.77
N LEU A 208 -12.48 6.89 20.56
CA LEU A 208 -12.18 7.64 19.35
C LEU A 208 -13.35 8.56 18.98
N LYS A 209 -13.02 9.80 18.60
CA LYS A 209 -14.01 10.87 18.36
C LYS A 209 -14.97 10.57 17.19
N ASP A 210 -14.56 9.69 16.29
CA ASP A 210 -15.23 9.28 15.05
C ASP A 210 -15.86 7.88 15.15
N PHE A 211 -15.76 7.21 16.31
CA PHE A 211 -16.34 5.89 16.56
C PHE A 211 -17.62 5.99 17.41
N PRO A 212 -18.70 5.27 17.06
CA PRO A 212 -19.91 5.24 17.87
C PRO A 212 -19.64 4.67 19.27
N LYS A 213 -19.89 5.48 20.30
CA LYS A 213 -19.56 5.17 21.69
C LYS A 213 -20.30 3.95 22.27
N THR A 214 -21.38 3.49 21.64
CA THR A 214 -22.18 2.35 22.07
C THR A 214 -22.59 1.52 20.86
N HIS A 215 -22.57 0.19 21.01
CA HIS A 215 -23.10 -0.73 20.00
C HIS A 215 -24.64 -0.62 19.93
N GLN A 216 -25.20 -0.59 18.73
CA GLN A 216 -26.66 -0.58 18.52
C GLN A 216 -27.11 -1.92 17.96
N LYS A 217 -27.92 -2.64 18.75
CA LYS A 217 -28.48 -3.94 18.36
C LYS A 217 -29.31 -3.79 17.08
N GLY A 218 -29.13 -4.69 16.12
CA GLY A 218 -29.89 -4.71 14.86
C GLY A 218 -29.41 -3.71 13.81
N LYS A 219 -28.30 -3.01 14.07
CA LYS A 219 -27.70 -2.03 13.17
C LYS A 219 -26.35 -2.49 12.66
N ILE A 220 -25.97 -1.99 11.49
CA ILE A 220 -24.68 -2.26 10.86
C ILE A 220 -23.78 -1.04 11.00
N LEU A 221 -22.48 -1.26 11.18
CA LEU A 221 -21.51 -0.17 11.23
C LEU A 221 -21.18 0.23 9.79
N VAL A 222 -21.45 1.48 9.44
CA VAL A 222 -21.17 2.02 8.10
C VAL A 222 -20.25 3.22 8.20
N SER A 223 -19.45 3.43 7.16
CA SER A 223 -18.65 4.65 7.01
C SER A 223 -19.43 5.69 6.21
N THR A 224 -19.47 6.92 6.72
CA THR A 224 -20.03 8.09 6.02
C THR A 224 -18.98 8.85 5.22
N GLY A 225 -17.73 8.36 5.21
CA GLY A 225 -16.57 9.09 4.69
C GLY A 225 -15.95 10.09 5.68
N LEU A 226 -16.66 10.49 6.75
CA LEU A 226 -16.14 11.40 7.79
C LEU A 226 -16.14 10.81 9.20
N ARG A 227 -16.94 9.76 9.43
CA ARG A 227 -17.05 9.03 10.70
C ARG A 227 -17.69 7.66 10.47
N LEU A 228 -17.60 6.80 11.48
CA LEU A 228 -18.37 5.57 11.55
C LEU A 228 -19.70 5.83 12.25
N GLU A 229 -20.78 5.23 11.75
CA GLU A 229 -22.10 5.32 12.38
C GLU A 229 -22.87 4.00 12.28
N TRP A 230 -23.76 3.77 13.26
CA TRP A 230 -24.69 2.65 13.20
C TRP A 230 -25.86 3.03 12.31
N ALA A 231 -25.99 2.35 11.18
CA ALA A 231 -27.10 2.52 10.25
C ALA A 231 -28.07 1.34 10.34
N ASP A 232 -29.33 1.61 10.00
CA ASP A 232 -30.34 0.56 9.89
C ASP A 232 -29.90 -0.45 8.84
N MET A 233 -30.25 -1.72 9.07
CA MET A 233 -30.20 -2.66 7.97
C MET A 233 -31.02 -2.11 6.80
N PRO A 234 -30.49 -2.18 5.57
CA PRO A 234 -31.14 -1.65 4.39
C PRO A 234 -32.56 -2.18 4.27
N LYS A 235 -33.51 -1.25 4.08
CA LYS A 235 -34.92 -1.57 4.01
C LYS A 235 -35.18 -2.38 2.75
N VAL A 236 -35.61 -3.62 2.93
CA VAL A 236 -36.21 -4.40 1.85
C VAL A 236 -37.57 -3.78 1.56
N ALA A 237 -37.76 -3.28 0.34
CA ALA A 237 -39.07 -2.85 -0.15
C ALA A 237 -39.96 -4.08 -0.39
N ASN A 238 -40.49 -4.65 0.68
CA ASN A 238 -41.64 -5.53 0.55
C ASN A 238 -42.88 -4.66 0.34
N ASN A 239 -43.79 -5.11 -0.54
CA ASN A 239 -44.95 -4.38 -1.04
C ASN A 239 -46.04 -4.14 0.04
N THR A 240 -45.68 -4.08 1.32
CA THR A 240 -46.55 -3.84 2.47
C THR A 240 -45.83 -2.94 3.47
N ASN A 241 -46.48 -1.81 3.80
CA ASN A 241 -45.99 -0.72 4.67
C ASN A 241 -45.81 -1.10 6.15
N THR A 242 -44.99 -2.11 6.45
CA THR A 242 -44.59 -2.43 7.83
C THR A 242 -43.07 -2.57 7.91
N THR A 243 -42.43 -1.50 8.38
CA THR A 243 -40.99 -1.46 8.72
C THR A 243 -40.77 -2.15 10.06
N ASN A 244 -40.51 -3.45 10.04
CA ASN A 244 -40.00 -4.16 11.21
C ASN A 244 -38.52 -4.43 10.98
N GLU A 245 -37.67 -3.81 11.82
CA GLU A 245 -36.25 -4.17 11.91
C GLU A 245 -36.14 -5.66 12.28
N PRO A 246 -35.33 -6.46 11.58
CA PRO A 246 -35.15 -7.87 11.92
C PRO A 246 -34.49 -7.98 13.31
N ASN A 247 -35.21 -8.56 14.29
CA ASN A 247 -34.67 -8.83 15.62
C ASN A 247 -33.63 -9.96 15.54
N ILE A 248 -32.35 -9.59 15.42
CA ILE A 248 -31.24 -10.54 15.31
C ILE A 248 -31.04 -11.26 16.64
N THR A 249 -31.06 -12.59 16.61
CA THR A 249 -30.81 -13.43 17.78
C THR A 249 -29.34 -13.84 17.82
N PRO A 250 -28.58 -13.57 18.89
CA PRO A 250 -27.21 -14.06 19.02
C PRO A 250 -27.23 -15.57 19.30
N THR A 251 -26.45 -16.33 18.53
CA THR A 251 -26.25 -17.78 18.69
C THR A 251 -24.77 -18.11 18.83
N SER A 252 -24.45 -19.41 18.96
CA SER A 252 -23.18 -19.93 19.49
C SER A 252 -21.91 -19.26 18.95
N SER A 253 -20.96 -18.97 19.86
CA SER A 253 -19.63 -18.42 19.56
C SER A 253 -18.57 -19.50 19.26
N THR A 254 -18.94 -20.77 19.29
CA THR A 254 -18.01 -21.87 19.01
C THR A 254 -17.71 -21.94 17.52
N LEU A 255 -16.43 -21.84 17.15
CA LEU A 255 -15.98 -22.01 15.78
C LEU A 255 -16.25 -23.45 15.32
N ARG A 256 -17.01 -23.60 14.25
CA ARG A 256 -17.25 -24.89 13.58
C ARG A 256 -16.57 -24.92 12.22
N GLU A 257 -15.81 -25.98 11.97
CA GLU A 257 -15.22 -26.23 10.66
C GLU A 257 -16.19 -27.02 9.76
N ILE A 258 -16.37 -26.57 8.53
CA ILE A 258 -17.22 -27.18 7.51
C ILE A 258 -16.43 -27.27 6.20
N THR A 259 -16.38 -28.45 5.60
CA THR A 259 -15.91 -28.60 4.21
C THR A 259 -17.08 -28.34 3.26
N TYR A 260 -16.94 -27.36 2.37
CA TYR A 260 -17.99 -27.00 1.42
C TYR A 260 -18.26 -28.15 0.42
N SER A 261 -19.54 -28.45 0.18
CA SER A 261 -19.98 -29.45 -0.79
C SER A 261 -21.35 -29.09 -1.38
N GLU A 262 -21.30 -28.42 -2.54
CA GLU A 262 -22.47 -28.10 -3.37
C GLU A 262 -23.62 -27.41 -2.61
N GLY A 263 -23.26 -26.55 -1.66
CA GLY A 263 -24.18 -25.71 -0.88
C GLY A 263 -24.11 -25.96 0.63
N LEU A 264 -24.46 -24.93 1.39
CA LEU A 264 -24.47 -24.97 2.86
C LEU A 264 -25.85 -25.27 3.43
N GLU A 265 -25.85 -26.11 4.47
CA GLU A 265 -26.94 -26.26 5.42
C GLU A 265 -26.46 -25.66 6.74
N LEU A 266 -27.14 -24.60 7.20
CA LEU A 266 -26.71 -23.81 8.35
C LEU A 266 -27.61 -24.09 9.56
N SER A 267 -27.01 -24.70 10.58
CA SER A 267 -27.64 -25.03 11.87
C SER A 267 -27.48 -23.87 12.88
N ASP A 268 -27.47 -24.16 14.18
CA ASP A 268 -27.32 -23.16 15.26
C ASP A 268 -25.90 -22.58 15.42
N ASP A 269 -24.94 -23.11 14.67
CA ASP A 269 -23.56 -22.64 14.71
C ASP A 269 -23.42 -21.37 13.88
N THR A 270 -23.06 -20.27 14.54
CA THR A 270 -22.95 -18.96 13.88
C THR A 270 -21.54 -18.47 13.62
N PHE A 271 -20.52 -19.25 13.98
CA PHE A 271 -19.14 -18.96 13.60
C PHE A 271 -18.52 -20.14 12.85
N ILE A 272 -18.24 -19.96 11.57
CA ILE A 272 -17.96 -21.05 10.64
C ILE A 272 -16.62 -20.82 9.95
N LEU A 273 -15.73 -21.81 10.04
CA LEU A 273 -14.57 -21.96 9.17
C LEU A 273 -14.95 -22.85 7.98
N LEU A 274 -14.97 -22.28 6.78
CA LEU A 274 -15.35 -22.95 5.55
C LEU A 274 -14.12 -23.36 4.75
N LYS A 275 -13.93 -24.66 4.55
CA LYS A 275 -12.84 -25.22 3.73
C LYS A 275 -13.33 -25.56 2.33
N LEU A 276 -12.61 -25.11 1.32
CA LEU A 276 -12.88 -25.42 -0.08
C LEU A 276 -12.00 -26.56 -0.58
N THR A 277 -12.55 -27.38 -1.47
CA THR A 277 -11.83 -28.49 -2.13
C THR A 277 -11.73 -28.31 -3.65
N LYS A 278 -12.43 -27.30 -4.19
CA LYS A 278 -12.43 -26.88 -5.59
C LYS A 278 -12.90 -25.42 -5.66
N ASN A 279 -12.80 -24.80 -6.83
CA ASN A 279 -13.41 -23.49 -7.07
C ASN A 279 -14.94 -23.62 -6.97
N GLU A 280 -15.56 -22.81 -6.13
CA GLU A 280 -16.96 -22.97 -5.74
C GLU A 280 -17.76 -21.70 -5.92
N THR A 281 -19.09 -21.86 -5.98
CA THR A 281 -20.04 -20.76 -5.88
C THR A 281 -20.90 -21.02 -4.65
N LEU A 282 -20.82 -20.12 -3.68
CA LEU A 282 -21.52 -20.21 -2.40
C LEU A 282 -23.03 -20.12 -2.63
N LYS A 283 -23.74 -21.17 -2.26
CA LYS A 283 -25.20 -21.22 -2.22
C LYS A 283 -25.68 -21.85 -0.92
N ILE A 284 -26.89 -21.50 -0.50
CA ILE A 284 -27.57 -22.13 0.63
C ILE A 284 -28.48 -23.24 0.07
N LYS A 285 -28.43 -24.43 0.66
CA LYS A 285 -29.26 -25.56 0.24
C LYS A 285 -30.72 -25.27 0.50
N GLN A 286 -31.58 -25.91 -0.29
CA GLN A 286 -33.01 -25.97 -0.04
C GLN A 286 -33.40 -27.41 0.27
N SER A 287 -34.40 -27.60 1.13
CA SER A 287 -35.02 -28.90 1.36
C SER A 287 -35.76 -29.38 0.11
N SER A 288 -36.24 -30.64 0.12
CA SER A 288 -37.10 -31.17 -0.94
C SER A 288 -38.40 -30.38 -1.14
N ASN A 289 -38.77 -29.55 -0.16
CA ASN A 289 -39.94 -28.67 -0.20
C ASN A 289 -39.58 -27.22 -0.58
N PHE A 290 -38.38 -26.99 -1.11
CA PHE A 290 -37.83 -25.68 -1.48
C PHE A 290 -37.60 -24.71 -0.31
N GLU A 291 -37.60 -25.20 0.93
CA GLU A 291 -37.30 -24.36 2.09
C GLU A 291 -35.80 -24.12 2.20
N VAL A 292 -35.38 -22.85 2.31
CA VAL A 292 -33.98 -22.47 2.51
C VAL A 292 -33.46 -23.03 3.84
N LEU A 293 -32.36 -23.79 3.79
CA LEU A 293 -31.72 -24.43 4.94
C LEU A 293 -30.75 -23.47 5.67
N MET A 294 -31.31 -22.35 6.13
CA MET A 294 -30.65 -21.31 6.94
C MET A 294 -31.71 -20.63 7.80
N LYS A 295 -31.44 -20.44 9.10
CA LYS A 295 -32.41 -19.82 10.01
C LYS A 295 -32.61 -18.34 9.70
N GLU A 296 -33.85 -17.88 9.81
CA GLU A 296 -34.21 -16.47 9.67
C GLU A 296 -33.74 -15.66 10.89
N LYS A 297 -33.32 -14.42 10.66
CA LYS A 297 -32.85 -13.45 11.67
C LYS A 297 -31.70 -13.95 12.55
N VAL A 298 -30.88 -14.85 12.02
CA VAL A 298 -29.65 -15.31 12.65
C VAL A 298 -28.47 -14.84 11.79
N GLU A 299 -27.52 -14.12 12.40
CA GLU A 299 -26.29 -13.71 11.74
C GLU A 299 -25.25 -14.83 11.84
N TYR A 300 -24.74 -15.25 10.69
CA TYR A 300 -23.65 -16.22 10.55
C TYR A 300 -22.38 -15.49 10.15
N LYS A 301 -21.27 -15.80 10.79
CA LYS A 301 -19.94 -15.27 10.52
C LYS A 301 -19.09 -16.35 9.90
N PHE A 302 -18.52 -16.06 8.75
CA PHE A 302 -17.69 -16.98 7.98
C PHE A 302 -16.24 -16.53 7.98
N ILE A 303 -15.36 -17.51 8.09
CA ILE A 303 -13.97 -17.46 7.66
C ILE A 303 -13.85 -18.53 6.60
N VAL A 304 -13.36 -18.23 5.41
CA VAL A 304 -13.17 -19.18 4.31
C VAL A 304 -11.70 -19.33 4.06
N GLU A 305 -11.20 -20.57 4.03
CA GLU A 305 -9.85 -20.86 3.54
C GLU A 305 -9.89 -21.04 2.02
N LEU A 306 -9.14 -20.20 1.31
CA LEU A 306 -9.11 -20.13 -0.16
C LEU A 306 -7.86 -20.82 -0.72
N ASN A 307 -7.32 -21.84 -0.02
CA ASN A 307 -6.08 -22.60 -0.29
C ASN A 307 -5.92 -23.08 -1.75
N SER A 308 -5.61 -22.18 -2.68
CA SER A 308 -5.63 -22.37 -4.15
C SER A 308 -7.02 -22.47 -4.80
N PHE A 309 -8.10 -22.16 -4.06
CA PHE A 309 -9.47 -22.24 -4.56
C PHE A 309 -10.18 -20.90 -4.42
N SER A 310 -11.01 -20.57 -5.41
CA SER A 310 -11.83 -19.36 -5.40
C SER A 310 -13.27 -19.62 -4.97
N LEU A 311 -13.87 -18.61 -4.34
CA LEU A 311 -15.28 -18.63 -3.93
C LEU A 311 -16.03 -17.49 -4.63
N GLY A 312 -17.03 -17.81 -5.44
CA GLY A 312 -18.03 -16.84 -5.90
C GLY A 312 -19.27 -16.86 -5.02
N PHE A 313 -20.19 -15.93 -5.24
CA PHE A 313 -21.51 -15.93 -4.60
C PHE A 313 -22.58 -16.24 -5.63
N ASP A 314 -23.55 -17.08 -5.26
CA ASP A 314 -24.70 -17.38 -6.12
C ASP A 314 -25.55 -16.11 -6.34
N THR A 315 -26.10 -15.94 -7.55
CA THR A 315 -26.88 -14.76 -7.93
C THR A 315 -28.17 -14.60 -7.14
N ASN A 316 -28.64 -15.65 -6.46
CA ASN A 316 -29.80 -15.59 -5.57
C ASN A 316 -29.46 -15.00 -4.18
N LEU A 317 -28.17 -14.74 -3.88
CA LEU A 317 -27.73 -14.00 -2.71
C LEU A 317 -27.70 -12.49 -3.00
N THR A 318 -28.02 -11.68 -1.99
CA THR A 318 -27.97 -10.22 -2.09
C THR A 318 -26.73 -9.68 -1.39
N LEU A 319 -25.84 -9.05 -2.14
CA LEU A 319 -24.55 -8.57 -1.63
C LEU A 319 -24.62 -7.09 -1.24
N MET A 320 -24.13 -6.73 -0.06
CA MET A 320 -24.38 -5.46 0.60
C MET A 320 -23.07 -4.74 0.96
N HIS A 321 -22.26 -4.32 -0.03
CA HIS A 321 -21.24 -3.26 0.07
C HIS A 321 -20.63 -2.88 -1.30
N ASN A 322 -19.97 -1.70 -1.36
CA ASN A 322 -19.65 -0.82 -2.51
C ASN A 322 -18.92 -1.38 -3.77
N ASN A 323 -18.79 -2.69 -3.98
CA ASN A 323 -18.54 -3.30 -5.29
C ASN A 323 -18.63 -4.82 -5.17
N PRO A 324 -19.83 -5.40 -5.07
CA PRO A 324 -19.94 -6.84 -5.02
C PRO A 324 -20.07 -7.32 -6.46
N SER A 325 -18.95 -7.63 -7.12
CA SER A 325 -19.09 -8.50 -8.27
C SER A 325 -19.45 -9.89 -7.74
N PHE A 326 -20.42 -10.55 -8.37
CA PHE A 326 -20.68 -11.99 -8.17
C PHE A 326 -19.50 -12.86 -8.67
N GLU A 327 -18.39 -12.22 -9.06
CA GLU A 327 -17.20 -12.84 -9.56
C GLU A 327 -16.48 -13.57 -8.44
N LYS A 328 -15.69 -14.56 -8.83
CA LYS A 328 -14.95 -15.40 -7.92
C LYS A 328 -13.89 -14.57 -7.19
N ILE A 329 -13.79 -14.80 -5.89
CA ILE A 329 -12.71 -14.25 -5.06
C ILE A 329 -11.44 -15.02 -5.43
N GLU A 330 -10.59 -14.39 -6.24
CA GLU A 330 -9.30 -14.93 -6.67
C GLU A 330 -8.16 -14.28 -5.87
N ASN A 331 -7.05 -15.01 -5.70
CA ASN A 331 -5.80 -14.51 -5.12
C ASN A 331 -5.84 -14.06 -3.65
N SER A 332 -6.83 -14.50 -2.87
CA SER A 332 -6.87 -14.34 -1.41
C SER A 332 -6.60 -15.68 -0.75
N THR A 333 -5.95 -15.70 0.41
CA THR A 333 -5.78 -16.96 1.18
C THR A 333 -6.95 -17.24 2.09
N HIS A 334 -7.68 -16.19 2.46
CA HIS A 334 -8.92 -16.31 3.19
C HIS A 334 -9.89 -15.18 2.90
N ALA A 335 -11.17 -15.42 3.16
CA ALA A 335 -12.20 -14.38 3.15
C ALA A 335 -13.00 -14.45 4.44
N THR A 336 -13.46 -13.30 4.95
CA THR A 336 -14.45 -13.26 6.01
C THR A 336 -15.68 -12.53 5.54
N PHE A 337 -16.86 -12.97 5.94
CA PHE A 337 -18.11 -12.28 5.64
C PHE A 337 -19.19 -12.68 6.62
N ASN A 338 -20.23 -11.85 6.70
CA ASN A 338 -21.43 -12.15 7.45
C ASN A 338 -22.55 -12.52 6.49
N MET A 339 -23.40 -13.47 6.88
CA MET A 339 -24.64 -13.78 6.20
C MET A 339 -25.82 -13.69 7.15
N ILE A 340 -26.94 -13.16 6.68
CA ILE A 340 -28.22 -13.19 7.41
C ILE A 340 -29.37 -13.45 6.45
N ARG A 341 -30.27 -14.36 6.83
CA ARG A 341 -31.54 -14.56 6.13
C ARG A 341 -32.62 -13.72 6.79
N LEU A 342 -33.35 -12.94 6.00
CA LEU A 342 -34.47 -12.13 6.46
C LEU A 342 -35.80 -12.90 6.34
N ASP A 343 -36.85 -12.43 7.03
CA ASP A 343 -38.21 -13.01 7.02
C ASP A 343 -38.83 -13.12 5.61
N ALA A 344 -38.27 -12.39 4.63
CA ALA A 344 -38.71 -12.39 3.25
C ALA A 344 -38.05 -13.50 2.39
N GLY A 345 -37.22 -14.36 2.99
CA GLY A 345 -36.42 -15.35 2.27
C GLY A 345 -35.18 -14.79 1.57
N ILE A 346 -34.94 -13.48 1.68
CA ILE A 346 -33.74 -12.82 1.14
C ILE A 346 -32.54 -13.13 2.03
N ILE A 347 -31.45 -13.55 1.42
CA ILE A 347 -30.18 -13.82 2.11
C ILE A 347 -29.21 -12.70 1.77
N LEU A 348 -28.83 -11.91 2.78
CA LEU A 348 -27.86 -10.85 2.64
C LEU A 348 -26.46 -11.36 2.96
N VAL A 349 -25.46 -10.94 2.18
CA VAL A 349 -24.03 -11.09 2.48
C VAL A 349 -23.41 -9.71 2.61
N TYR A 350 -22.70 -9.46 3.71
CA TYR A 350 -22.12 -8.16 4.02
C TYR A 350 -20.82 -8.31 4.82
N ASN A 351 -20.11 -7.19 5.01
CA ASN A 351 -18.80 -7.18 5.64
C ASN A 351 -17.84 -8.20 5.01
N ILE A 352 -17.88 -8.29 3.68
CA ILE A 352 -17.00 -9.18 2.93
C ILE A 352 -15.61 -8.56 2.97
N ASN A 353 -14.68 -9.22 3.66
CA ASN A 353 -13.29 -8.85 3.73
C ASN A 353 -12.45 -9.98 3.14
N TYR A 354 -11.38 -9.61 2.47
CA TYR A 354 -10.42 -10.54 1.91
C TYR A 354 -9.11 -10.38 2.64
N GLY A 355 -8.49 -11.49 2.97
CA GLY A 355 -7.18 -11.52 3.57
C GLY A 355 -6.29 -12.49 2.82
N SER A 356 -5.00 -12.25 2.93
CA SER A 356 -3.98 -13.15 2.44
C SER A 356 -2.97 -13.33 3.55
N TYR A 357 -2.41 -14.54 3.67
CA TYR A 357 -1.26 -14.79 4.53
C TYR A 357 -0.09 -13.91 4.08
#